data_AF-A0A4Y3KQ32-F1
#
_entry.id   AF-A0A4Y3KQ32-F1
#
_cell.length_a   1.000
_cell.length_b   1.000
_cell.length_c   1.000
_cell.angle_alpha   90.00
_cell.angle_beta   90.00
_cell.angle_gamma   90.00
#
_symmetry.space_group_name_H-M   'P 1'
#
loop_
_entity.id
_entity.type
_entity.pdbx_description
1 polymer ?
#
loop_
_entity_poly.entity_id
_entity_poly.type
_entity_poly.pdbx_seq_one_letter_code
_entity_poly.pdbx_strand_id
1 'polypeptide(L)'
;MALDGFKWWRNGKKAADAAEAAAKVPTDIRPPLSISSKQFGTKWGRHASDYGLDPNSDSARAWFASRVQDVHRNPDEVRRGPWNPRGNGGDDYFFFRQGRDLLIIREGGEFVTMFPNEGNAWFKHAEVIG
;
A
#
# COMPACT_ATOMS: atom_id res chain seq x y z
N MET A 1 -24.31 -57.02 29.15
CA MET A 1 -23.01 -57.68 28.91
C MET A 1 -22.40 -57.13 27.64
N ALA A 2 -21.10 -56.81 27.73
CA ALA A 2 -20.09 -56.52 26.70
C ALA A 2 -20.18 -57.39 25.42
N LEU A 3 -19.56 -57.11 24.28
CA LEU A 3 -18.73 -56.03 23.68
C LEU A 3 -18.51 -56.46 22.19
N ASP A 4 -17.92 -55.56 21.40
CA ASP A 4 -17.02 -55.81 20.25
C ASP A 4 -17.58 -56.02 18.83
N GLY A 5 -17.01 -55.24 17.89
CA GLY A 5 -17.23 -55.38 16.45
C GLY A 5 -16.64 -54.26 15.58
N PHE A 6 -15.34 -54.02 15.68
CA PHE A 6 -14.53 -53.04 14.92
C PHE A 6 -14.36 -53.44 13.42
N LYS A 7 -14.69 -52.57 12.42
CA LYS A 7 -13.86 -52.40 11.17
C LYS A 7 -14.19 -51.20 10.23
N TRP A 8 -13.24 -50.25 10.14
CA TRP A 8 -12.65 -49.45 9.01
C TRP A 8 -13.47 -49.20 7.70
N TRP A 9 -13.50 -48.06 6.96
CA TRP A 9 -12.64 -46.86 6.71
C TRP A 9 -13.48 -45.81 5.91
N ARG A 10 -13.35 -44.46 6.10
CA ARG A 10 -12.89 -43.39 5.14
C ARG A 10 -13.80 -42.16 5.33
N ASN A 11 -13.39 -40.91 5.63
CA ASN A 11 -12.20 -40.15 5.26
C ASN A 11 -12.15 -38.84 6.10
N GLY A 12 -11.64 -38.87 7.35
CA GLY A 12 -11.60 -37.67 8.22
C GLY A 12 -10.36 -36.78 8.08
N LYS A 13 -9.35 -37.22 7.31
CA LYS A 13 -8.01 -36.61 7.27
C LYS A 13 -7.69 -35.83 6.00
N LYS A 14 -8.72 -35.43 5.22
CA LYS A 14 -8.55 -34.57 4.04
C LYS A 14 -9.22 -33.20 4.17
N ALA A 15 -10.02 -32.99 5.21
CA ALA A 15 -10.64 -31.69 5.49
C ALA A 15 -9.80 -30.82 6.43
N ALA A 16 -9.04 -31.42 7.35
CA ALA A 16 -8.17 -30.66 8.28
C ALA A 16 -6.91 -30.13 7.57
N ASP A 17 -6.23 -30.95 6.75
CA ASP A 17 -5.11 -30.48 5.92
C ASP A 17 -5.52 -29.51 4.79
N ALA A 18 -6.81 -29.47 4.41
CA ALA A 18 -7.31 -28.49 3.44
C ALA A 18 -7.66 -27.13 4.08
N ALA A 19 -7.88 -27.10 5.40
CA ALA A 19 -8.10 -25.86 6.14
C ALA A 19 -6.77 -25.22 6.60
N GLU A 20 -5.73 -26.03 6.85
CA GLU A 20 -4.42 -25.55 7.29
C GLU A 20 -3.47 -25.14 6.15
N ALA A 21 -3.75 -25.57 4.91
CA ALA A 21 -2.98 -25.16 3.72
C ALA A 21 -3.47 -23.86 3.03
N ALA A 22 -4.57 -23.24 3.52
CA ALA A 22 -5.10 -21.98 2.97
C ALA A 22 -4.55 -20.72 3.66
N ALA A 23 -3.68 -20.86 4.66
CA ALA A 23 -3.04 -19.75 5.37
C ALA A 23 -1.68 -19.31 4.77
N LYS A 24 -1.46 -19.55 3.48
CA LYS A 24 -0.52 -18.71 2.71
C LYS A 24 -1.33 -17.66 1.99
N VAL A 25 -1.82 -16.68 2.76
CA VAL A 25 -2.13 -15.37 2.21
C VAL A 25 -0.88 -14.96 1.42
N PRO A 26 -0.95 -14.53 0.15
CA PRO A 26 0.14 -13.74 -0.38
C PRO A 26 0.20 -12.54 0.57
N THR A 27 1.18 -12.52 1.47
CA THR A 27 1.44 -11.36 2.31
C THR A 27 1.65 -10.23 1.33
N ASP A 28 0.64 -9.38 1.16
CA ASP A 28 0.78 -8.18 0.34
C ASP A 28 1.99 -7.46 0.93
N ILE A 29 3.07 -7.39 0.16
CA ILE A 29 4.34 -6.80 0.59
C ILE A 29 4.11 -5.31 0.89
N ARG A 30 2.99 -4.75 0.41
CA ARG A 30 2.58 -3.37 0.54
C ARG A 30 1.80 -3.16 1.84
N PRO A 31 2.18 -2.19 2.68
CA PRO A 31 1.44 -1.89 3.89
C PRO A 31 0.09 -1.22 3.57
N PRO A 32 -0.92 -1.39 4.45
CA PRO A 32 -2.20 -0.71 4.31
C PRO A 32 -2.02 0.80 4.46
N LEU A 33 -2.72 1.60 3.65
CA LEU A 33 -2.59 3.04 3.67
C LEU A 33 -3.31 3.66 4.89
N SER A 34 -2.56 4.46 5.65
CA SER A 34 -3.08 5.28 6.76
C SER A 34 -2.86 6.77 6.48
N ILE A 35 -3.95 7.55 6.45
CA ILE A 35 -3.91 8.99 6.12
C ILE A 35 -4.28 9.80 7.36
N SER A 36 -3.31 10.55 7.91
CA SER A 36 -3.56 11.56 8.93
C SER A 36 -4.16 12.82 8.30
N SER A 37 -5.29 13.32 8.83
CA SER A 37 -5.95 14.54 8.34
C SER A 37 -5.04 15.77 8.35
N LYS A 38 -4.15 15.88 9.35
CA LYS A 38 -3.18 16.98 9.48
C LYS A 38 -2.11 16.91 8.40
N GLN A 39 -1.52 15.73 8.22
CA GLN A 39 -0.49 15.51 7.21
C GLN A 39 -1.07 15.69 5.80
N PHE A 40 -2.24 15.10 5.56
CA PHE A 40 -2.98 15.26 4.31
C PHE A 40 -3.27 16.73 4.01
N GLY A 41 -3.79 17.49 4.97
CA GLY A 41 -4.08 18.91 4.80
C GLY A 41 -2.84 19.73 4.40
N THR A 42 -1.71 19.46 5.05
CA THR A 42 -0.42 20.11 4.75
C THR A 42 0.04 19.80 3.33
N LYS A 43 -0.06 18.53 2.91
CA LYS A 43 0.40 18.10 1.57
C LYS A 43 -0.54 18.55 0.47
N TRP A 44 -1.85 18.46 0.69
CA TRP A 44 -2.86 19.03 -0.20
C TRP A 44 -2.58 20.50 -0.50
N GLY A 45 -2.45 21.34 0.54
CA GLY A 45 -2.24 22.78 0.35
C GLY A 45 -0.98 23.11 -0.44
N ARG A 46 0.05 22.24 -0.39
CA ARG A 46 1.29 22.42 -1.15
C ARG A 46 1.19 21.89 -2.58
N HIS A 47 0.54 20.75 -2.78
CA HIS A 47 0.58 20.02 -4.04
C HIS A 47 -0.64 20.26 -4.93
N ALA A 48 -1.72 20.92 -4.46
CA ALA A 48 -2.88 21.24 -5.29
C ALA A 48 -2.49 21.93 -6.61
N SER A 49 -1.59 22.92 -6.53
CA SER A 49 -1.09 23.64 -7.71
C SER A 49 -0.28 22.77 -8.68
N ASP A 50 0.37 21.69 -8.20
CA ASP A 50 1.11 20.77 -9.08
C ASP A 50 0.16 20.03 -10.05
N TYR A 51 -1.12 19.94 -9.69
CA TYR A 51 -2.19 19.39 -10.52
C TYR A 51 -3.02 20.46 -11.25
N GLY A 52 -2.67 21.74 -11.11
CA GLY A 52 -3.48 22.85 -11.61
C GLY A 52 -4.82 23.01 -10.88
N LEU A 53 -4.91 22.57 -9.61
CA LEU A 53 -6.12 22.63 -8.80
C LEU A 53 -6.11 23.82 -7.84
N ASP A 54 -7.29 24.31 -7.48
CA ASP A 54 -7.45 25.32 -6.41
C ASP A 54 -7.37 24.66 -5.03
N PRO A 55 -6.40 25.05 -4.16
CA PRO A 55 -6.27 24.50 -2.81
C PRO A 55 -7.47 24.81 -1.89
N ASN A 56 -8.30 25.80 -2.22
CA ASN A 56 -9.50 26.18 -1.46
C ASN A 56 -10.77 25.44 -1.91
N SER A 57 -10.69 24.61 -2.98
CA SER A 57 -11.83 23.86 -3.49
C SER A 57 -12.00 22.53 -2.74
N ASP A 58 -13.14 22.37 -2.06
CA ASP A 58 -13.49 21.13 -1.38
C ASP A 58 -13.60 19.94 -2.34
N SER A 59 -14.13 20.18 -3.55
CA SER A 59 -14.23 19.15 -4.59
C SER A 59 -12.85 18.67 -5.07
N ALA A 60 -11.91 19.60 -5.23
CA ALA A 60 -10.54 19.27 -5.64
C ALA A 60 -9.79 18.54 -4.50
N ARG A 61 -10.04 18.94 -3.25
CA ARG A 61 -9.51 18.24 -2.07
C ARG A 61 -10.04 16.81 -1.97
N ALA A 62 -11.34 16.61 -2.20
CA ALA A 62 -11.96 15.28 -2.22
C ALA A 62 -11.41 14.42 -3.36
N TRP A 63 -11.22 15.01 -4.56
CA TRP A 63 -10.57 14.33 -5.68
C TRP A 63 -9.16 13.87 -5.31
N PHE A 64 -8.34 14.72 -4.68
CA PHE A 64 -6.99 14.35 -4.29
C PHE A 64 -6.97 13.22 -3.25
N ALA A 65 -7.89 13.23 -2.29
CA ALA A 65 -8.05 12.14 -1.33
C ALA A 65 -8.40 10.82 -2.02
N SER A 66 -9.34 10.85 -2.97
CA SER A 66 -9.70 9.67 -3.77
C SER A 66 -8.55 9.22 -4.66
N ARG A 67 -7.76 10.14 -5.22
CA ARG A 67 -6.63 9.81 -6.08
C ARG A 67 -5.51 9.12 -5.30
N VAL A 68 -5.21 9.59 -4.09
CA VAL A 68 -4.26 8.91 -3.18
C VAL A 68 -4.69 7.45 -2.91
N GLN A 69 -5.99 7.21 -2.70
CA GLN A 69 -6.52 5.86 -2.49
C GLN A 69 -6.42 4.99 -3.75
N ASP A 70 -6.70 5.57 -4.93
CA ASP A 70 -6.62 4.87 -6.20
C ASP A 70 -5.18 4.46 -6.54
N VAL A 71 -4.21 5.38 -6.41
CA VAL A 71 -2.79 5.12 -6.66
C VAL A 71 -2.24 4.02 -5.74
N HIS A 72 -2.71 3.97 -4.48
CA HIS A 72 -2.32 2.91 -3.55
C HIS A 72 -2.90 1.53 -3.94
N ARG A 73 -4.15 1.48 -4.38
CA ARG A 73 -4.85 0.22 -4.71
C ARG A 73 -4.48 -0.32 -6.08
N ASN A 74 -4.31 0.57 -7.05
CA ASN A 74 -4.14 0.28 -8.47
C ASN A 74 -2.85 0.92 -9.04
N PRO A 75 -1.67 0.68 -8.45
CA PRO A 75 -0.42 1.18 -9.01
C PRO A 75 -0.05 0.43 -10.30
N ASP A 76 0.62 1.12 -11.21
CA ASP A 76 1.32 0.53 -12.34
C ASP A 76 2.64 -0.12 -11.89
N GLU A 77 3.27 0.43 -10.85
CA GLU A 77 4.55 -0.03 -10.32
C GLU A 77 4.69 0.33 -8.84
N VAL A 78 5.29 -0.57 -8.06
CA VAL A 78 5.65 -0.36 -6.66
C VAL A 78 7.13 -0.58 -6.45
N ARG A 79 7.76 0.38 -5.77
CA ARG A 79 9.16 0.30 -5.37
C ARG A 79 9.36 0.50 -3.87
N ARG A 80 10.47 0.02 -3.35
CA ARG A 80 10.90 0.19 -1.97
C ARG A 80 12.32 0.73 -1.90
N GLY A 81 12.56 1.72 -1.06
CA GLY A 81 13.90 2.27 -0.87
C GLY A 81 13.92 3.62 -0.16
N PRO A 82 15.09 4.29 -0.17
CA PRO A 82 15.30 5.50 0.60
C PRO A 82 14.54 6.69 0.02
N TRP A 83 13.93 7.48 0.90
CA TRP A 83 13.29 8.75 0.57
C TRP A 83 13.92 9.86 1.39
N ASN A 84 14.47 10.89 0.73
CA ASN A 84 15.07 12.07 1.37
C ASN A 84 15.92 11.77 2.64
N PRO A 85 16.90 10.85 2.58
CA PRO A 85 17.61 10.34 3.76
C PRO A 85 18.45 11.41 4.48
N ARG A 86 18.77 12.53 3.81
CA ARG A 86 19.50 13.67 4.40
C ARG A 86 18.59 14.74 5.02
N GLY A 87 17.27 14.57 4.92
CA GLY A 87 16.28 15.44 5.55
C GLY A 87 15.44 14.65 6.56
N ASN A 88 14.14 14.94 6.63
CA ASN A 88 13.20 14.22 7.52
C ASN A 88 12.71 12.89 6.94
N GLY A 89 13.53 12.27 6.09
CA GLY A 89 13.24 11.03 5.39
C GLY A 89 13.83 9.81 6.10
N GLY A 90 14.26 8.81 5.34
CA GLY A 90 14.89 7.59 5.84
C GLY A 90 15.04 6.54 4.74
N ASP A 91 15.40 5.32 5.11
CA ASP A 91 15.87 4.31 4.16
C ASP A 91 14.77 3.38 3.63
N ASP A 92 13.62 3.35 4.29
CA ASP A 92 12.58 2.37 4.00
C ASP A 92 11.20 3.00 3.76
N TYR A 93 10.96 3.35 2.50
CA TYR A 93 9.71 3.93 2.02
C TYR A 93 9.19 3.15 0.83
N PHE A 94 7.88 3.12 0.71
CA PHE A 94 7.20 2.57 -0.44
C PHE A 94 6.81 3.69 -1.41
N PHE A 95 7.08 3.45 -2.68
CA PHE A 95 6.73 4.32 -3.79
C PHE A 95 5.68 3.62 -4.64
N PHE A 96 4.51 4.24 -4.80
CA PHE A 96 3.44 3.76 -5.64
C PHE A 96 3.33 4.71 -6.83
N ARG A 97 3.43 4.13 -8.02
CA ARG A 97 3.41 4.85 -9.28
C ARG A 97 2.12 4.52 -10.03
N GLN A 98 1.39 5.53 -10.47
CA GLN A 98 0.29 5.37 -11.43
C GLN A 98 0.31 6.54 -12.42
N GLY A 99 0.70 6.27 -13.67
CA GLY A 99 0.98 7.29 -14.68
C GLY A 99 2.02 8.29 -14.18
N ARG A 100 1.63 9.55 -14.02
CA ARG A 100 2.51 10.61 -13.50
C ARG A 100 2.47 10.72 -11.98
N ASP A 101 1.54 10.07 -11.31
CA ASP A 101 1.40 10.20 -9.86
C ASP A 101 2.43 9.34 -9.14
N LEU A 102 3.11 9.96 -8.18
CA LEU A 102 4.03 9.28 -7.29
C LEU A 102 3.56 9.49 -5.85
N LEU A 103 2.98 8.43 -5.27
CA LEU A 103 2.60 8.35 -3.87
C LEU A 103 3.74 7.73 -3.07
N ILE A 104 4.01 8.30 -1.89
CA ILE A 104 5.06 7.85 -0.98
C ILE A 104 4.43 7.60 0.39
N ILE A 105 4.69 6.42 0.95
CA ILE A 105 4.29 6.05 2.31
C ILE A 105 5.46 5.43 3.07
N ARG A 106 5.38 5.42 4.40
CA ARG A 106 6.34 4.73 5.27
C ARG A 106 6.08 3.22 5.28
N GLU A 107 7.04 2.45 5.81
CA GLU A 107 6.89 1.01 6.05
C GLU A 107 5.61 0.63 6.82
N GLY A 108 5.18 1.47 7.78
CA GLY A 108 3.95 1.28 8.54
C GLY A 108 2.66 1.69 7.83
N GLY A 109 2.75 2.12 6.56
CA GLY A 109 1.61 2.53 5.75
C GLY A 109 1.22 4.00 5.85
N GLU A 110 1.93 4.78 6.67
CA GLU A 110 1.63 6.20 6.88
C GLU A 110 1.86 7.03 5.61
N PHE A 111 0.85 7.80 5.22
CA PHE A 111 0.92 8.73 4.11
C PHE A 111 1.99 9.80 4.34
N VAL A 112 2.95 9.89 3.42
CA VAL A 112 3.99 10.92 3.45
C VAL A 112 3.62 12.06 2.51
N THR A 113 3.42 11.75 1.23
CA THR A 113 3.10 12.74 0.18
C THR A 113 2.64 12.07 -1.13
N MET A 114 1.99 12.83 -2.01
CA MET A 114 1.72 12.45 -3.40
C MET A 114 1.82 13.67 -4.32
N PHE A 115 2.45 13.53 -5.48
CA PHE A 115 2.60 14.61 -6.46
C PHE A 115 2.92 14.06 -7.87
N PRO A 116 2.69 14.83 -8.94
CA PRO A 116 3.06 14.44 -10.29
C PRO A 116 4.59 14.47 -10.43
N ASN A 117 5.17 13.40 -10.96
CA ASN A 117 6.61 13.28 -11.15
C ASN A 117 6.90 12.29 -12.28
N GLU A 118 7.99 12.43 -13.04
CA GLU A 118 8.43 11.42 -14.02
C GLU A 118 9.43 10.41 -13.45
N GLY A 119 9.73 10.51 -12.14
CA GLY A 119 10.68 9.67 -11.43
C GLY A 119 11.89 10.50 -10.98
N ASN A 120 11.90 10.86 -9.70
CA ASN A 120 13.07 11.48 -9.07
C ASN A 120 14.17 10.42 -8.82
N ALA A 121 15.35 10.88 -8.42
CA ALA A 121 16.48 10.00 -8.16
C ALA A 121 16.15 8.91 -7.12
N TRP A 122 15.44 9.25 -6.05
CA TRP A 122 15.05 8.29 -5.01
C TRP A 122 14.20 7.15 -5.56
N PHE A 123 13.14 7.46 -6.30
CA PHE A 123 12.31 6.47 -6.97
C PHE A 123 13.10 5.62 -7.96
N LYS A 124 13.98 6.26 -8.76
CA LYS A 124 14.78 5.56 -9.79
C LYS A 124 15.77 4.56 -9.20
N HIS A 125 16.30 4.82 -8.01
CA HIS A 125 17.23 3.95 -7.30
C HIS A 125 16.56 2.96 -6.33
N ALA A 126 15.25 3.10 -6.09
CA ALA A 126 14.48 2.17 -5.28
C ALA A 126 14.30 0.82 -6.01
N GLU A 127 14.25 -0.26 -5.24
CA GLU A 127 14.05 -1.62 -5.72
C GLU A 127 12.60 -1.83 -6.15
N VAL A 128 12.38 -2.46 -7.31
CA VAL A 128 11.04 -2.84 -7.77
C VAL A 128 10.57 -4.07 -6.99
N ILE A 129 9.39 -3.97 -6.37
CA ILE A 129 8.86 -5.04 -5.50
C ILE A 129 7.47 -5.54 -5.91
N GLY A 130 6.85 -4.94 -6.93
CA GLY A 130 5.53 -5.34 -7.43
C GLY A 130 5.02 -4.44 -8.54
#